data_AF-A0A7K4BK75-F1
#
_entry.id   AF-A0A7K4BK75-F1
#
_cell.length_a   1.000
_cell.length_b   1.000
_cell.length_c   1.000
_cell.angle_alpha   90.00
_cell.angle_beta   90.00
_cell.angle_gamma   90.00
#
_symmetry.space_group_name_H-M   'P 1'
#
loop_
_entity.id
_entity.type
_entity.pdbx_description
1 polymer ?
#
loop_
_entity_poly.entity_id
_entity_poly.type
_entity_poly.pdbx_seq_one_letter_code
_entity_poly.pdbx_strand_id
1 'polypeptide(L)' 'GMQPIPGSAPSLITPPPGCRFSPRCGRAGEDCRTEHPGLVEVRPGHYARCMLYDRG' A
#
# COMPACT_ATOMS: atom_id res chain seq x y z
N GLY A 1 16.21 4.56 -17.87
CA GLY A 1 16.29 3.13 -17.51
C GLY A 1 15.17 2.79 -16.56
N MET A 2 14.70 1.54 -16.53
CA MET A 2 13.73 1.08 -15.52
C MET A 2 14.39 0.99 -14.14
N GLN A 3 13.72 1.52 -13.11
CA GLN A 3 14.12 1.32 -11.72
C GLN A 3 13.29 0.20 -11.11
N PRO A 4 13.91 -0.91 -10.68
CA PRO A 4 13.19 -2.02 -10.07
C PRO A 4 12.70 -1.65 -8.66
N ILE A 5 11.55 -2.20 -8.26
CA ILE A 5 11.07 -2.09 -6.89
C ILE A 5 12.01 -2.91 -5.99
N PRO A 6 12.64 -2.32 -4.98
CA PRO A 6 13.56 -3.04 -4.10
C PRO A 6 12.82 -4.09 -3.25
N GLY A 7 13.48 -5.21 -2.98
CA GLY A 7 12.99 -6.28 -2.10
C GLY A 7 12.04 -7.30 -2.75
N SER A 8 11.79 -8.39 -2.01
CA SER A 8 10.98 -9.54 -2.47
C SER A 8 9.49 -9.33 -2.25
N ALA A 9 8.64 -9.93 -3.11
CA ALA A 9 7.20 -9.90 -2.91
C ALA A 9 6.82 -10.46 -1.52
N PRO A 10 5.81 -9.90 -0.83
CA PRO A 10 5.36 -10.40 0.45
C PRO A 10 4.76 -11.81 0.30
N SER A 11 4.80 -12.58 1.40
CA SER A 11 4.12 -13.89 1.45
C SER A 11 2.62 -13.73 1.18
N LEU A 12 2.07 -14.59 0.32
CA LEU A 12 0.63 -14.68 0.08
C LEU A 12 -0.09 -15.55 1.12
N ILE A 13 0.65 -16.42 1.81
CA ILE A 13 0.12 -17.32 2.85
C ILE A 13 0.01 -16.58 4.19
N THR A 14 1.01 -15.75 4.49
CA THR A 14 1.11 -14.99 5.74
C THR A 14 1.41 -13.53 5.39
N PRO A 15 0.41 -12.78 4.92
CA PRO A 15 0.61 -11.38 4.55
C PRO A 15 1.02 -10.56 5.78
N PRO A 16 1.83 -9.50 5.59
CA PRO A 16 2.11 -8.58 6.68
C PRO A 16 0.81 -7.91 7.16
N PRO A 17 0.74 -7.51 8.45
CA PRO A 17 -0.38 -6.72 8.93
C PRO A 17 -0.50 -5.40 8.17
N GLY A 18 -1.72 -4.87 8.10
CA GLY A 18 -2.03 -3.63 7.39
C GLY A 18 -1.89 -3.71 5.86
N CYS A 19 -1.18 -2.75 5.27
CA CYS A 19 -0.96 -2.67 3.82
C CYS A 19 0.10 -3.67 3.37
N ARG A 20 -0.27 -4.59 2.48
CA ARG A 20 0.62 -5.60 1.87
C ARG A 20 1.86 -5.03 1.17
N PHE A 21 1.79 -3.77 0.73
CA PHE A 21 2.89 -3.09 0.05
C PHE A 21 3.83 -2.33 1.00
N SER A 22 3.49 -2.20 2.28
CA SER A 22 4.29 -1.46 3.26
C SER A 22 5.77 -1.90 3.35
N PRO A 23 6.16 -3.17 3.15
CA PRO A 23 7.57 -3.57 3.21
C PRO A 23 8.44 -3.03 2.06
N ARG A 24 7.83 -2.58 0.95
CA ARG A 24 8.56 -2.12 -0.25
C ARG A 24 8.12 -0.76 -0.77
N CYS A 25 7.13 -0.15 -0.11
CA CYS A 25 6.61 1.15 -0.51
C CYS A 25 7.50 2.25 0.03
N GLY A 26 8.12 3.04 -0.86
CA GLY A 26 8.93 4.21 -0.47
C GLY A 26 8.15 5.36 0.19
N ARG A 27 6.83 5.23 0.35
CA ARG A 27 5.94 6.20 1.01
C ARG A 27 5.23 5.61 2.24
N ALA A 28 5.67 4.44 2.74
CA ALA A 28 5.01 3.80 3.86
C ALA A 28 5.21 4.58 5.17
N GLY A 29 4.10 4.99 5.79
CA GLY A 29 4.07 5.50 7.17
C GLY A 29 3.81 4.38 8.19
N GLU A 30 3.62 4.77 9.46
CA GLU A 30 3.28 3.86 10.56
C GLU A 30 1.94 3.15 10.31
N ASP A 31 0.91 3.92 9.94
CA ASP A 31 -0.44 3.42 9.68
C ASP A 31 -0.47 2.35 8.58
N CYS A 32 0.44 2.40 7.61
CA CYS A 32 0.55 1.38 6.57
C CYS A 32 0.92 -0.01 7.11
N ARG A 33 1.49 -0.10 8.33
CA ARG A 33 1.93 -1.36 8.95
C ARG A 33 0.88 -1.95 9.90
N THR A 34 -0.09 -1.14 10.31
CA THR A 34 -1.08 -1.48 11.33
C THR A 34 -2.49 -1.56 10.76
N GLU A 35 -2.80 -0.77 9.74
CA GLU A 35 -4.15 -0.62 9.19
C GLU A 35 -4.22 -0.99 7.71
N HIS A 36 -5.39 -1.49 7.29
CA HIS A 36 -5.66 -1.79 5.89
C HIS A 36 -6.51 -0.66 5.29
N PRO A 37 -6.03 0.03 4.24
CA PRO A 37 -6.76 1.16 3.69
C PRO A 37 -8.11 0.74 3.09
N GLY A 38 -9.09 1.63 3.24
CA GLY A 38 -10.36 1.62 2.53
C GLY A 38 -10.17 1.74 1.02
N LEU A 39 -11.23 1.42 0.26
CA LEU A 39 -11.26 1.69 -1.18
C LEU A 39 -11.84 3.08 -1.39
N VAL A 40 -11.02 4.00 -1.88
CA VAL A 40 -11.39 5.40 -2.09
C VAL A 40 -11.27 5.77 -3.57
N GLU A 41 -12.14 6.65 -4.03
CA GLU A 41 -12.10 7.22 -5.38
C GLU A 41 -11.14 8.42 -5.40
N VAL A 42 -10.00 8.30 -6.10
CA VAL A 42 -8.98 9.36 -6.16
C VAL A 42 -9.17 10.30 -7.34
N ARG A 43 -9.87 9.84 -8.39
CA ARG A 43 -10.33 10.58 -9.57
C ARG A 43 -11.57 9.86 -10.13
N PRO A 44 -12.42 10.49 -10.95
CA PRO A 44 -13.60 9.85 -11.54
C PRO A 44 -13.27 8.49 -12.18
N GLY A 45 -13.85 7.42 -11.63
CA GLY A 45 -13.63 6.03 -12.08
C GLY A 45 -12.27 5.41 -11.70
N HIS A 46 -11.44 6.10 -10.92
CA HIS A 46 -10.12 5.63 -10.48
C HIS A 46 -10.11 5.44 -8.96
N TYR A 47 -9.92 4.21 -8.53
CA TYR A 47 -9.94 3.85 -7.11
C TYR A 47 -8.56 3.40 -6.61
N ALA A 48 -8.28 3.66 -5.34
CA ALA A 48 -7.06 3.24 -4.68
C ALA A 48 -7.34 2.70 -3.27
N ARG A 49 -6.45 1.83 -2.79
CA ARG A 49 -6.35 1.40 -1.39
C ARG A 49 -5.01 1.83 -0.84
N CYS A 50 -4.89 3.09 -0.45
CA CYS A 50 -3.64 3.66 0.01
C CYS A 50 -3.90 4.66 1.14
N MET A 51 -3.17 4.54 2.24
CA MET A 51 -3.30 5.44 3.41
C MET A 51 -3.11 6.92 3.06
N LEU A 52 -2.40 7.24 1.97
CA LEU A 52 -2.24 8.62 1.49
C LEU A 52 -3.53 9.26 0.97
N TYR A 53 -4.53 8.45 0.63
CA TYR A 53 -5.83 8.90 0.10
C TYR A 53 -7.01 8.46 0.96
N ASP A 54 -6.78 7.59 1.95
CA ASP A 54 -7.84 7.00 2.78
C ASP A 54 -8.44 7.98 3.79
N ARG A 55 -7.75 9.09 4.07
CA ARG A 55 -8.14 10.09 5.08
C ARG A 55 -8.85 11.33 4.52
N GLY A 56 -9.22 11.32 3.24
CA GLY A 56 -9.86 12.45 2.54
C GLY A 56 -8.88 13.29 1.73
#